data_AF-A0A327Z659-F1
#
_entry.id   AF-A0A327Z659-F1
#
_cell.length_a   1.000
_cell.length_b   1.000
_cell.length_c   1.000
_cell.angle_alpha   90.00
_cell.angle_beta   90.00
_cell.angle_gamma   90.00
#
_symmetry.space_group_name_H-M   'P 1'
#
loop_
_entity.id
_entity.type
_entity.pdbx_description
1 polymer ?
#
loop_
_entity_poly.entity_id
_entity_poly.type
_entity_poly.pdbx_seq_one_letter_code
_entity_poly.pdbx_strand_id
1 'polypeptide(L)'
;MPERPVALVPALVAADPVDLAEAVAAPPLDNLHRIGGEMFAWTDRKATLPSGGLFRYLFGTLAGPGRTVLVAGPHSDQLINELVSTGAEVTWLLRSLPDAEESAAAHPSVTVLAGALGKLAPDQYDLVVAADGVTRLNSAEGDQLPVGSMLDRLSLAVGADGVLLLMHDNHFGVHHTVALGPEGRYGSDADWYPSDELDAGRPSSRAELVARLADGGLVIDASYAAFPDPAEPAVLLGERVLGDTTSTLRPWLGSVVAQAFTSSYRGRPVLSDPRKLAARALRAGAEDAVAGGWLVIASAADKSGFIPHDVIVGDVHGTFTYGVNVDSEPELLVPIEEPLERAGLRRTGVPSVAAADGYLLEDRLLELCAANDVRRLRQEIMQFDSWVREQARDGFLHGPVAVADVSDVLITRDGPVVLAVRWEPTGPVPVETALVRSLWQFAVRLITGARPHPWPITSSAMDLTTILLGMAGRGVTEPELRTAVDLQVSIDSAELGLRPAEQHDHKLNLLSVQPGTVPVDVVGYRELTEALWRQRYQTSHLLHMTEWTEDIIASRDRWLSKMDWEIQIYRASWAGKFLTVSRTAYRLISRDLRAARQRRRQRRAAAAAARRWRKAQKAKGSPETD
;
A
#
# COMPACT_ATOMS: atom_id res chain seq x y z
N MET A 1 28.42 22.09 -20.73
CA MET A 1 27.95 22.29 -19.34
C MET A 1 27.77 23.78 -19.10
N PRO A 2 26.57 24.31 -19.38
CA PRO A 2 26.05 25.41 -18.57
C PRO A 2 24.64 25.13 -18.06
N GLU A 3 24.36 25.76 -16.92
CA GLU A 3 23.04 26.12 -16.37
C GLU A 3 22.10 24.99 -15.93
N ARG A 4 22.29 24.59 -14.66
CA ARG A 4 21.21 24.04 -13.83
C ARG A 4 20.33 25.21 -13.34
N PRO A 5 19.00 25.14 -13.44
CA PRO A 5 18.12 26.14 -12.85
C PRO A 5 18.14 26.01 -11.33
N VAL A 6 18.17 27.17 -10.68
CA VAL A 6 18.03 27.40 -9.25
C VAL A 6 16.72 26.78 -8.77
N ALA A 7 16.81 26.06 -7.65
CA ALA A 7 15.68 25.42 -6.98
C ALA A 7 14.59 26.45 -6.65
N LEU A 8 13.36 26.11 -7.02
CA LEU A 8 12.13 26.78 -6.61
C LEU A 8 12.05 26.78 -5.08
N VAL A 9 12.22 27.95 -4.49
CA VAL A 9 11.74 28.26 -3.14
C VAL A 9 10.21 28.25 -3.21
N PRO A 10 9.48 27.51 -2.36
CA PRO A 10 8.04 27.62 -2.30
C PRO A 10 7.66 29.05 -1.94
N ALA A 11 6.78 29.65 -2.74
CA ALA A 11 6.21 30.94 -2.43
C ALA A 11 5.56 30.88 -1.04
N LEU A 12 6.10 31.67 -0.10
CA LEU A 12 5.37 32.07 1.09
C LEU A 12 4.06 32.67 0.61
N VAL A 13 2.96 31.93 0.83
CA VAL A 13 1.60 32.41 0.64
C VAL A 13 1.50 33.70 1.46
N ALA A 14 1.35 34.82 0.76
CA ALA A 14 1.01 36.08 1.38
C ALA A 14 -0.34 35.85 2.08
N ALA A 15 -0.34 35.87 3.41
CA ALA A 15 -1.57 35.99 4.17
C ALA A 15 -2.26 37.28 3.70
N ASP A 16 -3.53 37.19 3.31
CA ASP A 16 -4.32 38.37 2.99
C ASP A 16 -4.28 39.32 4.20
N PRO A 17 -4.08 40.63 3.99
CA PRO A 17 -4.13 41.59 5.08
C PRO A 17 -5.54 41.60 5.67
N VAL A 18 -5.66 41.09 6.90
CA VAL A 18 -6.90 41.10 7.68
C VAL A 18 -7.45 42.52 7.71
N ASP A 19 -8.66 42.72 7.17
CA ASP A 19 -9.36 44.00 7.27
C ASP A 19 -9.79 44.20 8.73
N LEU A 20 -9.01 45.00 9.47
CA LEU A 20 -9.28 45.35 10.86
C LEU A 20 -10.66 45.99 11.06
N ALA A 21 -11.24 46.62 10.03
CA ALA A 21 -12.59 47.19 10.12
C ALA A 21 -13.67 46.11 10.09
N GLU A 22 -13.47 45.03 9.31
CA GLU A 22 -14.37 43.86 9.28
C GLU A 22 -14.26 43.05 10.57
N ALA A 23 -13.05 42.85 11.08
CA ALA A 23 -12.81 42.15 12.36
C ALA A 23 -13.44 42.87 13.57
N VAL A 24 -13.46 44.21 13.58
CA VAL A 24 -14.10 45.01 14.65
C VAL A 24 -15.62 45.08 14.48
N ALA A 25 -16.14 44.86 13.28
CA ALA A 25 -17.57 44.86 12.98
C ALA A 25 -18.25 43.48 13.15
N ALA A 26 -17.47 42.42 13.39
CA ALA A 26 -18.00 41.08 13.62
C ALA A 26 -18.90 41.07 14.87
N PRO A 27 -20.09 40.42 14.79
CA PRO A 27 -20.98 40.32 15.95
C PRO A 27 -20.28 39.57 17.09
N PRO A 28 -20.58 39.93 18.36
CA PRO A 28 -20.02 39.21 19.51
C PRO A 28 -20.47 37.74 19.46
N LEU A 29 -19.52 36.84 19.69
CA LEU A 29 -19.78 35.41 19.79
C LEU A 29 -20.25 35.10 21.22
N ASP A 30 -21.57 35.12 21.43
CA ASP A 30 -22.18 34.91 22.75
C ASP A 30 -21.92 33.52 23.33
N ASN A 31 -21.56 32.55 22.48
CA ASN A 31 -21.24 31.17 22.84
C ASN A 31 -19.75 30.91 23.06
N LEU A 32 -18.89 31.94 23.00
CA LEU A 32 -17.44 31.83 23.25
C LEU A 32 -17.07 32.41 24.62
N HIS A 33 -16.41 31.61 25.46
CA HIS A 33 -15.93 32.03 26.78
C HIS A 33 -14.43 31.85 26.93
N ARG A 34 -13.75 32.92 27.33
CA ARG A 34 -12.31 32.93 27.64
C ARG A 34 -12.12 32.56 29.11
N ILE A 35 -11.48 31.42 29.38
CA ILE A 35 -11.32 30.87 30.73
C ILE A 35 -9.89 31.06 31.28
N GLY A 36 -8.96 31.52 30.45
CA GLY A 36 -7.57 31.81 30.81
C GLY A 36 -6.56 30.80 30.24
N GLY A 37 -5.39 31.32 29.87
CA GLY A 37 -4.32 30.53 29.25
C GLY A 37 -4.56 30.30 27.76
N GLU A 38 -5.18 31.24 27.06
CA GLU A 38 -5.45 31.17 25.62
C GLU A 38 -4.18 31.40 24.78
N MET A 39 -4.04 30.67 23.68
CA MET A 39 -2.96 30.85 22.70
C MET A 39 -3.46 31.75 21.56
N PHE A 40 -2.92 32.98 21.48
CA PHE A 40 -3.44 34.03 20.57
C PHE A 40 -3.05 33.88 19.09
N ALA A 41 -1.93 33.22 18.79
CA ALA A 41 -1.35 33.16 17.44
C ALA A 41 -1.05 31.73 16.96
N TRP A 42 -1.67 30.72 17.57
CA TRP A 42 -1.47 29.31 17.25
C TRP A 42 -2.74 28.69 16.71
N THR A 43 -2.59 27.63 15.92
CA THR A 43 -3.72 26.83 15.42
C THR A 43 -3.38 25.34 15.51
N ASP A 44 -4.26 24.60 16.17
CA ASP A 44 -4.21 23.15 16.24
C ASP A 44 -4.88 22.51 15.00
N ARG A 45 -5.69 23.27 14.24
CA ARG A 45 -6.42 22.79 13.05
C ARG A 45 -5.54 22.34 11.88
N LYS A 46 -4.25 22.73 11.85
CA LYS A 46 -3.29 22.28 10.83
C LYS A 46 -2.77 20.85 11.09
N ALA A 47 -2.88 20.37 12.32
CA ALA A 47 -2.51 19.01 12.67
C ALA A 47 -3.63 18.02 12.29
N THR A 48 -3.32 16.73 12.36
CA THR A 48 -4.35 15.70 12.21
C THR A 48 -5.26 15.74 13.43
N LEU A 49 -6.57 15.88 13.19
CA LEU A 49 -7.61 15.95 14.22
C LEU A 49 -8.32 14.61 14.35
N PRO A 50 -8.84 14.26 15.55
CA PRO A 50 -9.68 13.10 15.74
C PRO A 50 -10.82 13.02 14.72
N SER A 51 -10.87 11.91 13.98
CA SER A 51 -11.88 11.67 12.94
C SER A 51 -12.11 10.17 12.68
N GLY A 52 -13.07 9.85 11.79
CA GLY A 52 -13.31 8.48 11.33
C GLY A 52 -14.53 7.78 11.94
N GLY A 53 -14.89 6.64 11.37
CA GLY A 53 -16.15 5.93 11.68
C GLY A 53 -16.20 5.34 13.08
N LEU A 54 -15.03 5.03 13.65
CA LEU A 54 -14.89 4.51 15.00
C LEU A 54 -15.27 5.55 16.06
N PHE A 55 -14.72 6.77 15.97
CA PHE A 55 -15.11 7.84 16.88
C PHE A 55 -16.56 8.27 16.70
N ARG A 56 -17.08 8.33 15.47
CA ARG A 56 -18.51 8.58 15.23
C ARG A 56 -19.40 7.58 15.95
N TYR A 57 -19.10 6.28 15.84
CA TYR A 57 -19.82 5.22 16.55
C TYR A 57 -19.77 5.43 18.08
N LEU A 58 -18.57 5.64 18.64
CA LEU A 58 -18.41 5.79 20.08
C LEU A 58 -19.11 7.05 20.60
N PHE A 59 -19.01 8.17 19.87
CA PHE A 59 -19.63 9.43 20.24
C PHE A 59 -21.16 9.31 20.20
N GLY A 60 -21.71 8.74 19.12
CA GLY A 60 -23.15 8.52 18.98
C GLY A 60 -23.72 7.53 20.02
N THR A 61 -22.92 6.54 20.44
CA THR A 61 -23.34 5.54 21.44
C THR A 61 -23.29 6.08 22.87
N LEU A 62 -22.27 6.89 23.19
CA LEU A 62 -22.06 7.41 24.53
C LEU A 62 -22.80 8.74 24.77
N ALA A 63 -23.04 9.54 23.73
CA ALA A 63 -23.87 10.73 23.84
C ALA A 63 -25.36 10.37 23.84
N GLY A 64 -26.20 11.36 24.13
CA GLY A 64 -27.65 11.17 24.14
C GLY A 64 -28.39 12.46 24.46
N PRO A 65 -29.71 12.50 24.20
CA PRO A 65 -30.50 13.70 24.37
C PRO A 65 -30.49 14.16 25.84
N GLY A 66 -30.12 15.43 26.05
CA GLY A 66 -30.06 16.06 27.37
C GLY A 66 -28.84 15.70 28.22
N ARG A 67 -27.87 14.94 27.69
CA ARG A 67 -26.57 14.75 28.35
C ARG A 67 -25.67 15.97 28.14
N THR A 68 -24.96 16.37 29.18
CA THR A 68 -23.92 17.40 29.10
C THR A 68 -22.59 16.75 28.66
N VAL A 69 -21.95 17.31 27.63
CA VAL A 69 -20.74 16.74 27.02
C VAL A 69 -19.61 17.76 27.05
N LEU A 70 -18.47 17.39 27.63
CA LEU A 70 -17.22 18.14 27.49
C LEU A 70 -16.34 17.49 26.43
N VAL A 71 -16.06 18.21 25.34
CA VAL A 71 -15.04 17.84 24.36
C VAL A 71 -13.75 18.57 24.71
N ALA A 72 -12.75 17.84 25.19
CA ALA A 72 -11.46 18.36 25.59
C ALA A 72 -10.46 18.25 24.44
N GLY A 73 -10.07 19.40 23.88
CA GLY A 73 -9.06 19.50 22.82
C GLY A 73 -9.66 19.62 21.42
N PRO A 74 -8.80 19.82 20.41
CA PRO A 74 -9.24 20.01 19.03
C PRO A 74 -9.79 18.71 18.44
N HIS A 75 -10.96 18.79 17.81
CA HIS A 75 -11.68 17.68 17.17
C HIS A 75 -12.22 18.12 15.81
N SER A 76 -12.48 17.18 14.90
CA SER A 76 -13.08 17.52 13.61
C SER A 76 -14.54 18.00 13.77
N ASP A 77 -14.95 18.96 12.95
CA ASP A 77 -16.32 19.49 12.96
C ASP A 77 -17.37 18.39 12.74
N GLN A 78 -17.02 17.32 12.00
CA GLN A 78 -17.87 16.15 11.80
C GLN A 78 -18.25 15.48 13.12
N LEU A 79 -17.29 15.28 14.03
CA LEU A 79 -17.55 14.64 15.33
C LEU A 79 -18.37 15.53 16.26
N ILE A 80 -18.14 16.85 16.20
CA ILE A 80 -18.93 17.82 16.97
C ILE A 80 -20.38 17.83 16.49
N ASN A 81 -20.59 17.84 15.17
CA ASN A 81 -21.93 17.75 14.57
C ASN A 81 -22.64 16.44 14.95
N GLU A 82 -21.91 15.32 15.04
CA GLU A 82 -22.44 14.04 15.51
C GLU A 82 -22.92 14.12 16.96
N LEU A 83 -22.16 14.77 17.86
CA LEU A 83 -22.61 14.96 19.25
C LEU A 83 -23.86 15.83 19.32
N VAL A 84 -23.89 16.96 18.59
CA VAL A 84 -25.05 17.86 18.55
C VAL A 84 -26.28 17.16 17.99
N SER A 85 -26.14 16.31 16.95
CA SER A 85 -27.27 15.61 16.33
C SER A 85 -27.95 14.61 17.27
N THR A 86 -27.23 14.08 18.26
CA THR A 86 -27.80 13.22 19.31
C THR A 86 -28.69 13.98 20.31
N GLY A 87 -28.68 15.32 20.26
CA GLY A 87 -29.41 16.18 21.21
C GLY A 87 -28.65 16.46 22.51
N ALA A 88 -27.33 16.26 22.51
CA ALA A 88 -26.47 16.55 23.65
C ALA A 88 -26.15 18.05 23.77
N GLU A 89 -25.92 18.52 25.01
CA GLU A 89 -25.45 19.87 25.29
C GLU A 89 -23.92 19.87 25.27
N VAL A 90 -23.32 20.37 24.19
CA VAL A 90 -21.88 20.26 23.93
C VAL A 90 -21.13 21.51 24.41
N THR A 91 -20.12 21.28 25.23
CA THR A 91 -19.08 22.24 25.64
C THR A 91 -17.74 21.83 25.02
N TRP A 92 -17.08 22.72 24.29
CA TRP A 92 -15.84 22.41 23.56
C TRP A 92 -14.67 23.26 24.07
N LEU A 93 -13.69 22.62 24.70
CA LEU A 93 -12.48 23.24 25.21
C LEU A 93 -11.37 23.25 24.16
N LEU A 94 -10.91 24.45 23.79
CA LEU A 94 -9.84 24.69 22.84
C LEU A 94 -8.81 25.64 23.44
N ARG A 95 -7.52 25.30 23.35
CA ARG A 95 -6.46 26.20 23.84
C ARG A 95 -6.16 27.36 22.89
N SER A 96 -6.35 27.16 21.58
CA SER A 96 -6.17 28.18 20.55
C SER A 96 -7.37 29.12 20.50
N LEU A 97 -7.12 30.42 20.65
CA LEU A 97 -8.15 31.43 20.52
C LEU A 97 -8.66 31.56 19.06
N PRO A 98 -7.80 31.62 18.03
CA PRO A 98 -8.26 31.62 16.64
C PRO A 98 -9.16 30.42 16.32
N ASP A 99 -8.78 29.21 16.74
CA ASP A 99 -9.57 28.01 16.49
C ASP A 99 -10.90 28.04 17.26
N ALA A 100 -10.91 28.63 18.47
CA ALA A 100 -12.12 28.80 19.28
C ALA A 100 -13.09 29.82 18.67
N GLU A 101 -12.60 30.93 18.15
CA GLU A 101 -13.41 31.94 17.44
C GLU A 101 -14.02 31.34 16.16
N GLU A 102 -13.24 30.60 15.37
CA GLU A 102 -13.73 29.89 14.18
C GLU A 102 -14.79 28.83 14.55
N SER A 103 -14.52 28.03 15.59
CA SER A 103 -15.44 26.96 16.02
C SER A 103 -16.74 27.52 16.59
N ALA A 104 -16.68 28.61 17.38
CA ALA A 104 -17.87 29.25 17.93
C ALA A 104 -18.76 29.86 16.84
N ALA A 105 -18.14 30.44 15.79
CA ALA A 105 -18.86 30.95 14.63
C ALA A 105 -19.51 29.81 13.79
N ALA A 106 -18.80 28.69 13.62
CA ALA A 106 -19.29 27.53 12.87
C ALA A 106 -20.39 26.75 13.61
N HIS A 107 -20.36 26.74 14.95
CA HIS A 107 -21.27 25.95 15.79
C HIS A 107 -22.00 26.81 16.84
N PRO A 108 -23.03 27.59 16.47
CA PRO A 108 -23.72 28.50 17.40
C PRO A 108 -24.45 27.82 18.57
N SER A 109 -24.77 26.53 18.44
CA SER A 109 -25.39 25.73 19.50
C SER A 109 -24.39 25.11 20.48
N VAL A 110 -23.09 25.27 20.24
CA VAL A 110 -22.01 24.70 21.07
C VAL A 110 -21.43 25.82 21.93
N THR A 111 -21.23 25.55 23.22
CA THR A 111 -20.50 26.43 24.12
C THR A 111 -18.99 26.19 23.93
N VAL A 112 -18.24 27.19 23.47
CA VAL A 112 -16.80 27.06 23.23
C VAL A 112 -16.03 27.73 24.36
N LEU A 113 -15.11 26.99 24.98
CA LEU A 113 -14.22 27.48 26.02
C LEU A 113 -12.82 27.66 25.42
N ALA A 114 -12.32 28.89 25.36
CA ALA A 114 -10.95 29.20 24.98
C ALA A 114 -10.05 29.25 26.22
N GLY A 115 -9.06 28.35 26.32
CA GLY A 115 -8.07 28.36 27.40
C GLY A 115 -7.44 27.00 27.72
N ALA A 116 -6.66 26.95 28.79
CA ALA A 116 -5.97 25.73 29.23
C ALA A 116 -6.85 24.87 30.16
N LEU A 117 -6.66 23.54 30.13
CA LEU A 117 -7.40 22.60 30.99
C LEU A 117 -7.28 22.93 32.48
N GLY A 118 -6.11 23.42 32.92
CA GLY A 118 -5.90 23.82 34.31
C GLY A 118 -6.79 24.97 34.80
N LYS A 119 -7.44 25.71 33.88
CA LYS A 119 -8.37 26.79 34.20
C LYS A 119 -9.84 26.39 34.07
N LEU A 120 -10.14 25.16 33.60
CA LEU A 120 -11.49 24.64 33.53
C LEU A 120 -12.12 24.64 34.94
N ALA A 121 -13.36 25.12 35.06
CA ALA A 121 -14.10 25.06 36.32
C ALA A 121 -14.31 23.59 36.77
N PRO A 122 -14.53 23.32 38.07
CA PRO A 122 -14.79 21.96 38.58
C PRO A 122 -16.20 21.45 38.23
N ASP A 123 -16.73 21.86 37.07
CA ASP A 123 -18.03 21.43 36.59
C ASP A 123 -17.97 19.95 36.21
N GLN A 124 -19.11 19.28 36.38
CA GLN A 124 -19.26 17.85 36.13
C GLN A 124 -20.11 17.63 34.88
N TYR A 125 -19.66 16.72 34.03
CA TYR A 125 -20.29 16.40 32.75
C TYR A 125 -20.71 14.94 32.71
N ASP A 126 -21.81 14.65 32.01
CA ASP A 126 -22.28 13.27 31.82
C ASP A 126 -21.35 12.50 30.87
N LEU A 127 -20.66 13.19 29.96
CA LEU A 127 -19.66 12.60 29.07
C LEU A 127 -18.48 13.56 28.93
N VAL A 128 -17.27 13.07 29.21
CA VAL A 128 -16.02 13.77 28.94
C VAL A 128 -15.29 13.04 27.81
N VAL A 129 -14.97 13.75 26.74
CA VAL A 129 -14.32 13.24 25.54
C VAL A 129 -12.95 13.88 25.39
N ALA A 130 -11.90 13.07 25.45
CA ALA A 130 -10.53 13.45 25.14
C ALA A 130 -9.98 12.47 24.09
N ALA A 131 -10.62 12.39 22.92
CA ALA A 131 -10.21 11.51 21.82
C ALA A 131 -8.92 11.99 21.13
N ASP A 132 -8.56 13.26 21.33
CA ASP A 132 -7.27 13.82 20.96
C ASP A 132 -6.15 13.54 21.99
N GLY A 133 -6.51 12.95 23.12
CA GLY A 133 -5.66 12.83 24.29
C GLY A 133 -5.43 14.14 25.02
N VAL A 134 -4.33 14.20 25.79
CA VAL A 134 -4.06 15.28 26.74
C VAL A 134 -2.96 16.25 26.29
N THR A 135 -2.24 15.92 25.21
CA THR A 135 -1.06 16.68 24.76
C THR A 135 -1.41 18.11 24.32
N ARG A 136 -2.63 18.31 23.80
CA ARG A 136 -3.13 19.62 23.34
C ARG A 136 -4.08 20.30 24.32
N LEU A 137 -3.98 19.95 25.61
CA LEU A 137 -4.79 20.55 26.69
C LEU A 137 -4.02 21.58 27.53
N ASN A 138 -2.68 21.53 27.49
CA ASN A 138 -1.80 22.59 28.00
C ASN A 138 -1.65 23.71 26.97
N SER A 139 -1.38 24.92 27.46
CA SER A 139 -1.17 26.12 26.66
C SER A 139 0.15 26.77 27.00
N ALA A 140 0.79 27.41 26.01
CA ALA A 140 2.01 28.20 26.21
C ALA A 140 1.88 29.30 27.27
N GLU A 141 0.68 29.86 27.43
CA GLU A 141 0.37 30.98 28.34
C GLU A 141 -0.20 30.51 29.69
N GLY A 142 -0.36 29.18 29.87
CA GLY A 142 -0.97 28.57 31.06
C GLY A 142 0.03 27.86 31.99
N ASP A 143 -0.48 27.35 33.11
CA ASP A 143 0.28 26.46 34.00
C ASP A 143 0.50 25.12 33.28
N GLN A 144 1.76 24.66 33.19
CA GLN A 144 2.10 23.39 32.54
C GLN A 144 1.80 22.23 33.49
N LEU A 145 0.67 21.55 33.26
CA LEU A 145 0.31 20.37 34.05
C LEU A 145 1.03 19.13 33.51
N PRO A 146 1.66 18.31 34.37
CA PRO A 146 2.09 16.97 33.97
C PRO A 146 0.91 16.14 33.46
N VAL A 147 1.20 15.17 32.58
CA VAL A 147 0.20 14.25 32.01
C VAL A 147 -0.63 13.60 33.09
N GLY A 148 0.01 13.13 34.16
CA GLY A 148 -0.69 12.55 35.30
C GLY A 148 -1.74 13.48 35.90
N SER A 149 -1.43 14.76 36.06
CA SER A 149 -2.35 15.78 36.61
C SER A 149 -3.46 16.15 35.63
N MET A 150 -3.19 16.12 34.32
CA MET A 150 -4.22 16.33 33.30
C MET A 150 -5.24 15.18 33.30
N LEU A 151 -4.78 13.94 33.43
CA LEU A 151 -5.66 12.76 33.57
C LEU A 151 -6.53 12.85 34.83
N ASP A 152 -5.94 13.26 35.97
CA ASP A 152 -6.69 13.47 37.20
C ASP A 152 -7.75 14.57 37.03
N ARG A 153 -7.41 15.65 36.31
CA ARG A 153 -8.34 16.76 36.04
C ARG A 153 -9.51 16.34 35.16
N LEU A 154 -9.26 15.53 34.12
CA LEU A 154 -10.32 14.97 33.29
C LEU A 154 -11.21 14.02 34.08
N SER A 155 -10.63 13.20 34.95
CA SER A 155 -11.38 12.27 35.82
C SER A 155 -12.30 13.03 36.79
N LEU A 156 -11.85 14.16 37.34
CA LEU A 156 -12.65 15.03 38.21
C LEU A 156 -13.79 15.76 37.49
N ALA A 157 -13.69 15.93 36.17
CA ALA A 157 -14.74 16.54 35.36
C ALA A 157 -15.88 15.55 35.02
N VAL A 158 -15.69 14.26 35.30
CA VAL A 158 -16.74 13.25 35.11
C VAL A 158 -17.77 13.39 36.24
N GLY A 159 -19.05 13.52 35.88
CA GLY A 159 -20.15 13.51 36.83
C GLY A 159 -20.34 12.15 37.51
N ALA A 160 -21.18 12.09 38.55
CA ALA A 160 -21.35 10.88 39.36
C ALA A 160 -21.83 9.65 38.56
N ASP A 161 -22.62 9.86 37.50
CA ASP A 161 -23.08 8.83 36.55
C ASP A 161 -22.42 9.02 35.16
N GLY A 162 -21.35 9.79 35.10
CA GLY A 162 -20.70 10.20 33.87
C GLY A 162 -19.73 9.15 33.31
N VAL A 163 -19.33 9.37 32.06
CA VAL A 163 -18.38 8.53 31.33
C VAL A 163 -17.22 9.37 30.80
N LEU A 164 -16.01 8.85 30.89
CA LEU A 164 -14.80 9.36 30.24
C LEU A 164 -14.46 8.48 29.04
N LEU A 165 -14.37 9.09 27.86
CA LEU A 165 -13.78 8.51 26.66
C LEU A 165 -12.42 9.17 26.42
N LEU A 166 -11.34 8.44 26.62
CA LEU A 166 -9.96 8.95 26.52
C LEU A 166 -9.17 8.14 25.50
N MET A 167 -8.55 8.83 24.54
CA MET A 167 -7.44 8.27 23.76
C MET A 167 -6.13 8.71 24.39
N HIS A 168 -5.20 7.78 24.62
CA HIS A 168 -3.85 8.10 25.06
C HIS A 168 -2.86 7.70 23.97
N ASP A 169 -2.07 8.68 23.51
CA ASP A 169 -1.02 8.46 22.53
C ASP A 169 0.08 7.56 23.11
N ASN A 170 0.41 6.48 22.40
CA ASN A 170 1.50 5.59 22.78
C ASN A 170 2.77 6.00 22.04
N HIS A 171 3.73 6.58 22.75
CA HIS A 171 5.00 7.02 22.15
C HIS A 171 5.86 5.86 21.59
N PHE A 172 5.60 4.61 22.00
CA PHE A 172 6.22 3.42 21.40
C PHE A 172 5.43 2.87 20.21
N GLY A 173 4.34 3.55 19.82
CA GLY A 173 3.48 3.17 18.73
C GLY A 173 4.20 3.12 17.39
N VAL A 174 3.68 2.28 16.49
CA VAL A 174 4.20 2.19 15.12
C VAL A 174 4.22 3.55 14.44
N HIS A 175 3.24 4.42 14.72
CA HIS A 175 3.11 5.72 14.08
C HIS A 175 4.25 6.67 14.37
N HIS A 176 4.72 6.76 15.61
CA HIS A 176 5.93 7.50 15.95
C HIS A 176 7.19 6.85 15.38
N THR A 177 7.25 5.52 15.39
CA THR A 177 8.46 4.78 14.96
C THR A 177 8.73 4.87 13.44
N VAL A 178 7.68 5.00 12.62
CA VAL A 178 7.82 5.04 11.16
C VAL A 178 7.60 6.43 10.57
N ALA A 179 7.07 7.39 11.33
CA ALA A 179 6.79 8.72 10.84
C ALA A 179 8.05 9.41 10.28
N LEU A 180 7.84 10.22 9.25
CA LEU A 180 8.83 11.14 8.72
C LEU A 180 8.22 12.52 8.69
N GLY A 181 8.52 13.31 9.71
CA GLY A 181 8.07 14.69 9.84
C GLY A 181 9.14 15.53 10.54
N PRO A 182 9.14 16.86 10.33
CA PRO A 182 9.94 17.74 11.16
C PRO A 182 9.37 17.75 12.58
N GLU A 183 10.19 17.40 13.57
CA GLU A 183 9.84 17.42 14.99
C GLU A 183 10.44 18.63 15.71
N GLY A 184 9.95 18.89 16.93
CA GLY A 184 10.47 19.91 17.82
C GLY A 184 10.29 21.32 17.24
N ARG A 185 11.38 22.08 17.12
CA ARG A 185 11.33 23.50 16.69
C ARG A 185 10.74 23.71 15.29
N TYR A 186 10.76 22.69 14.45
CA TYR A 186 10.21 22.74 13.09
C TYR A 186 8.88 21.98 12.96
N GLY A 187 8.32 21.51 14.08
CA GLY A 187 7.00 20.89 14.15
C GLY A 187 5.88 21.89 13.89
N SER A 188 4.65 21.40 13.87
CA SER A 188 3.47 22.24 13.66
C SER A 188 3.19 23.12 14.89
N ASP A 189 2.35 24.14 14.73
CA ASP A 189 1.88 24.98 15.84
C ASP A 189 1.21 24.13 16.96
N ALA A 190 0.67 22.96 16.58
CA ALA A 190 0.04 22.02 17.49
C ALA A 190 1.04 21.24 18.36
N ASP A 191 2.29 21.15 17.91
CA ASP A 191 3.36 20.40 18.57
C ASP A 191 4.22 21.32 19.46
N TRP A 192 3.69 22.49 19.87
CA TRP A 192 4.41 23.38 20.79
C TRP A 192 4.87 22.57 21.99
N TYR A 193 3.92 21.96 22.73
CA TYR A 193 4.17 21.24 23.99
C TYR A 193 5.11 20.08 23.70
N PRO A 194 6.39 20.16 24.14
CA PRO A 194 7.30 19.06 23.98
C PRO A 194 6.60 17.87 24.61
N SER A 195 6.47 16.78 23.85
CA SER A 195 6.17 15.49 24.42
C SER A 195 7.28 15.21 25.43
N ASP A 196 7.09 15.57 26.70
CA ASP A 196 8.12 15.43 27.70
C ASP A 196 8.28 13.94 27.97
N GLU A 197 9.20 13.31 27.25
CA GLU A 197 9.58 11.90 27.42
C GLU A 197 10.07 11.61 28.85
N LEU A 198 10.39 12.65 29.63
CA LEU A 198 10.83 12.59 31.01
C LEU A 198 9.68 12.79 32.02
N ASP A 199 8.44 13.00 31.57
CA ASP A 199 7.28 13.09 32.46
C ASP A 199 6.99 11.72 33.09
N ALA A 200 7.46 11.54 34.32
CA ALA A 200 7.25 10.32 35.10
C ALA A 200 5.76 10.04 35.42
N GLY A 201 4.88 11.03 35.25
CA GLY A 201 3.43 10.88 35.42
C GLY A 201 2.70 10.39 34.16
N ARG A 202 3.39 10.25 33.02
CA ARG A 202 2.82 9.72 31.78
C ARG A 202 2.76 8.18 31.85
N PRO A 203 1.58 7.57 31.60
CA PRO A 203 1.47 6.12 31.45
C PRO A 203 2.35 5.59 30.32
N SER A 204 3.18 4.60 30.62
CA SER A 204 4.05 3.92 29.65
C SER A 204 3.42 2.66 29.04
N SER A 205 2.27 2.24 29.56
CA SER A 205 1.48 1.12 29.06
C SER A 205 -0.01 1.32 29.30
N ARG A 206 -0.85 0.59 28.55
CA ARG A 206 -2.31 0.55 28.77
C ARG A 206 -2.67 0.15 30.19
N ALA A 207 -1.95 -0.80 30.79
CA ALA A 207 -2.18 -1.25 32.15
C ALA A 207 -1.94 -0.13 33.18
N GLU A 208 -0.88 0.68 32.99
CA GLU A 208 -0.61 1.85 33.84
C GLU A 208 -1.68 2.94 33.67
N LEU A 209 -2.15 3.17 32.43
CA LEU A 209 -3.24 4.11 32.16
C LEU A 209 -4.53 3.69 32.87
N VAL A 210 -4.90 2.43 32.73
CA VAL A 210 -6.06 1.82 33.39
C VAL A 210 -5.94 1.93 34.91
N ALA A 211 -4.79 1.56 35.48
CA ALA A 211 -4.56 1.65 36.92
C ALA A 211 -4.70 3.10 37.43
N ARG A 212 -4.16 4.07 36.68
CA ARG A 212 -4.23 5.47 37.06
C ARG A 212 -5.65 6.04 37.02
N LEU A 213 -6.44 5.68 36.01
CA LEU A 213 -7.85 6.10 35.94
C LEU A 213 -8.67 5.44 37.07
N ALA A 214 -8.36 4.18 37.41
CA ALA A 214 -8.98 3.50 38.54
C ALA A 214 -8.62 4.15 39.89
N ASP A 215 -7.36 4.55 40.08
CA ASP A 215 -6.92 5.32 41.25
C ASP A 215 -7.62 6.70 41.33
N GLY A 216 -8.01 7.25 40.18
CA GLY A 216 -8.84 8.44 40.04
C GLY A 216 -10.33 8.23 40.38
N GLY A 217 -10.73 7.01 40.75
CA GLY A 217 -12.10 6.67 41.15
C GLY A 217 -13.01 6.24 40.01
N LEU A 218 -12.48 5.99 38.82
CA LEU A 218 -13.26 5.51 37.67
C LEU A 218 -13.25 3.98 37.57
N VAL A 219 -14.35 3.40 37.12
CA VAL A 219 -14.49 1.98 36.77
C VAL A 219 -14.23 1.83 35.27
N ILE A 220 -13.35 0.92 34.88
CA ILE A 220 -13.03 0.72 33.46
C ILE A 220 -14.08 -0.18 32.82
N ASP A 221 -14.87 0.37 31.90
CA ASP A 221 -15.87 -0.37 31.12
C ASP A 221 -15.22 -1.11 29.95
N ALA A 222 -14.26 -0.45 29.29
CA ALA A 222 -13.53 -1.03 28.17
C ALA A 222 -12.14 -0.39 28.02
N SER A 223 -11.17 -1.18 27.59
CA SER A 223 -9.86 -0.69 27.18
C SER A 223 -9.40 -1.37 25.90
N TYR A 224 -8.89 -0.57 24.97
CA TYR A 224 -8.53 -1.01 23.63
C TYR A 224 -7.13 -0.54 23.26
N ALA A 225 -6.42 -1.36 22.48
CA ALA A 225 -5.29 -0.91 21.68
C ALA A 225 -5.82 -0.39 20.34
N ALA A 226 -5.43 0.83 19.97
CA ALA A 226 -5.90 1.51 18.77
C ALA A 226 -4.84 1.47 17.66
N PHE A 227 -5.27 1.14 16.44
CA PHE A 227 -4.44 1.13 15.24
C PHE A 227 -5.13 1.87 14.09
N PRO A 228 -4.36 2.46 13.16
CA PRO A 228 -2.90 2.57 13.17
C PRO A 228 -2.40 3.83 13.87
N ASP A 229 -3.24 4.86 13.95
CA ASP A 229 -2.95 6.20 14.47
C ASP A 229 -4.04 6.57 15.50
N PRO A 230 -3.69 7.16 16.65
CA PRO A 230 -4.66 7.52 17.69
C PRO A 230 -5.68 8.60 17.25
N ALA A 231 -5.33 9.48 16.31
CA ALA A 231 -6.25 10.50 15.80
C ALA A 231 -7.23 9.93 14.75
N GLU A 232 -6.84 8.89 14.02
CA GLU A 232 -7.70 8.25 13.01
C GLU A 232 -7.68 6.72 13.16
N PRO A 233 -8.16 6.18 14.30
CA PRO A 233 -8.13 4.75 14.53
C PRO A 233 -9.14 4.07 13.61
N ALA A 234 -8.69 2.99 12.98
CA ALA A 234 -9.50 2.13 12.12
C ALA A 234 -9.76 0.76 12.77
N VAL A 235 -8.95 0.36 13.76
CA VAL A 235 -9.09 -0.91 14.46
C VAL A 235 -8.85 -0.70 15.95
N LEU A 236 -9.79 -1.18 16.76
CA LEU A 236 -9.66 -1.28 18.21
C LEU A 236 -9.59 -2.76 18.61
N LEU A 237 -8.55 -3.16 19.33
CA LEU A 237 -8.39 -4.51 19.86
C LEU A 237 -8.63 -4.50 21.37
N GLY A 238 -9.63 -5.25 21.82
CA GLY A 238 -9.99 -5.37 23.23
C GLY A 238 -9.16 -6.40 23.99
N GLU A 239 -9.29 -6.39 25.31
CA GLU A 239 -8.47 -7.19 26.22
C GLU A 239 -8.48 -8.70 25.91
N ARG A 240 -9.61 -9.25 25.46
CA ARG A 240 -9.75 -10.69 25.20
C ARG A 240 -8.92 -11.20 24.02
N VAL A 241 -8.55 -10.33 23.07
CA VAL A 241 -7.74 -10.71 21.89
C VAL A 241 -6.30 -10.20 21.98
N LEU A 242 -6.03 -9.24 22.86
CA LEU A 242 -4.71 -8.64 23.02
C LEU A 242 -3.74 -9.62 23.67
N GLY A 243 -2.60 -9.83 23.00
CA GLY A 243 -1.55 -10.76 23.42
C GLY A 243 -1.92 -12.23 23.26
N ASP A 244 -3.17 -12.56 22.93
CA ASP A 244 -3.61 -13.93 22.71
C ASP A 244 -3.18 -14.44 21.33
N THR A 245 -1.99 -15.05 21.29
CA THR A 245 -1.45 -15.71 20.09
C THR A 245 -2.20 -16.98 19.69
N THR A 246 -3.11 -17.48 20.54
CA THR A 246 -3.89 -18.70 20.29
C THR A 246 -5.29 -18.43 19.75
N SER A 247 -5.71 -17.16 19.70
CA SER A 247 -7.02 -16.75 19.18
C SER A 247 -7.21 -17.17 17.71
N THR A 248 -8.38 -17.74 17.41
CA THR A 248 -8.80 -18.08 16.04
C THR A 248 -9.00 -16.86 15.15
N LEU A 249 -9.15 -15.67 15.74
CA LEU A 249 -9.25 -14.40 15.01
C LEU A 249 -7.89 -13.92 14.47
N ARG A 250 -6.78 -14.54 14.87
CA ARG A 250 -5.44 -13.97 14.65
C ARG A 250 -5.06 -13.76 13.17
N PRO A 251 -5.34 -14.69 12.25
CA PRO A 251 -5.08 -14.46 10.83
C PRO A 251 -5.91 -13.30 10.25
N TRP A 252 -7.18 -13.21 10.66
CA TRP A 252 -8.07 -12.13 10.25
C TRP A 252 -7.61 -10.77 10.79
N LEU A 253 -7.20 -10.71 12.06
CA LEU A 253 -6.59 -9.52 12.68
C LEU A 253 -5.38 -9.01 11.89
N GLY A 254 -4.52 -9.92 11.44
CA GLY A 254 -3.38 -9.59 10.59
C GLY A 254 -3.79 -8.84 9.31
N SER A 255 -4.82 -9.32 8.62
CA SER A 255 -5.35 -8.70 7.41
C SER A 255 -5.97 -7.33 7.70
N VAL A 256 -6.86 -7.25 8.70
CA VAL A 256 -7.57 -6.00 9.03
C VAL A 256 -6.62 -4.90 9.50
N VAL A 257 -5.63 -5.23 10.34
CA VAL A 257 -4.61 -4.27 10.79
C VAL A 257 -3.72 -3.84 9.62
N ALA A 258 -3.32 -4.77 8.74
CA ALA A 258 -2.53 -4.41 7.55
C ALA A 258 -3.29 -3.46 6.61
N GLN A 259 -4.59 -3.70 6.38
CA GLN A 259 -5.45 -2.80 5.61
C GLN A 259 -5.52 -1.40 6.24
N ALA A 260 -5.72 -1.33 7.56
CA ALA A 260 -5.75 -0.08 8.31
C ALA A 260 -4.46 0.76 8.12
N PHE A 261 -3.29 0.11 8.22
CA PHE A 261 -2.01 0.76 7.96
C PHE A 261 -1.84 1.19 6.49
N THR A 262 -2.29 0.39 5.52
CA THR A 262 -2.25 0.79 4.11
C THR A 262 -3.06 2.07 3.86
N SER A 263 -4.26 2.17 4.40
CA SER A 263 -5.12 3.33 4.20
C SER A 263 -4.56 4.58 4.88
N SER A 264 -4.09 4.46 6.14
CA SER A 264 -3.59 5.60 6.92
C SER A 264 -2.25 6.16 6.42
N TYR A 265 -1.32 5.31 5.95
CA TYR A 265 0.01 5.76 5.49
C TYR A 265 0.09 6.02 4.00
N ARG A 266 -1.03 5.99 3.29
CA ARG A 266 -1.04 6.23 1.85
C ARG A 266 -0.52 7.62 1.53
N GLY A 267 0.43 7.69 0.59
CA GLY A 267 1.01 8.96 0.14
C GLY A 267 1.84 9.69 1.21
N ARG A 268 1.98 9.11 2.41
CA ARG A 268 2.83 9.62 3.48
C ARG A 268 4.20 8.94 3.39
N PRO A 269 5.30 9.71 3.37
CA PRO A 269 6.62 9.11 3.47
C PRO A 269 6.79 8.49 4.87
N VAL A 270 7.39 7.29 4.92
CA VAL A 270 7.70 6.59 6.18
C VAL A 270 9.15 6.11 6.20
N LEU A 271 9.72 5.89 7.39
CA LEU A 271 11.05 5.31 7.53
C LEU A 271 11.07 3.86 7.01
N SER A 272 10.03 3.08 7.33
CA SER A 272 9.86 1.70 6.88
C SER A 272 8.40 1.30 6.85
N ASP A 273 8.05 0.30 6.04
CA ASP A 273 6.67 -0.20 5.94
C ASP A 273 6.09 -0.64 7.31
N PRO A 274 5.07 0.08 7.85
CA PRO A 274 4.52 -0.18 9.18
C PRO A 274 3.82 -1.54 9.28
N ARG A 275 3.29 -2.06 8.16
CA ARG A 275 2.58 -3.36 8.14
C ARG A 275 3.50 -4.49 8.56
N LYS A 276 4.79 -4.40 8.23
CA LYS A 276 5.80 -5.39 8.64
C LYS A 276 6.01 -5.42 10.14
N LEU A 277 5.99 -4.25 10.79
CA LEU A 277 6.15 -4.13 12.23
C LEU A 277 4.90 -4.66 12.94
N ALA A 278 3.72 -4.22 12.50
CA ALA A 278 2.44 -4.68 13.04
C ALA A 278 2.27 -6.21 12.92
N ALA A 279 2.55 -6.79 11.74
CA ALA A 279 2.47 -8.24 11.54
C ALA A 279 3.44 -9.04 12.42
N ARG A 280 4.62 -8.48 12.75
CA ARG A 280 5.56 -9.11 13.70
C ARG A 280 5.05 -9.03 15.12
N ALA A 281 4.51 -7.87 15.53
CA ALA A 281 3.95 -7.69 16.85
C ALA A 281 2.74 -8.61 17.09
N LEU A 282 1.82 -8.73 16.12
CA LEU A 282 0.70 -9.67 16.18
C LEU A 282 1.17 -11.13 16.28
N ARG A 283 2.21 -11.54 15.53
CA ARG A 283 2.75 -12.90 15.69
C ARG A 283 3.41 -13.14 17.06
N ALA A 284 3.92 -12.09 17.69
CA ALA A 284 4.58 -12.17 18.99
C ALA A 284 3.65 -11.97 20.20
N GLY A 285 2.38 -11.59 19.99
CA GLY A 285 1.50 -11.17 21.08
C GLY A 285 1.91 -9.84 21.71
N ALA A 286 2.61 -8.99 20.96
CA ALA A 286 3.18 -7.72 21.42
C ALA A 286 2.50 -6.49 20.80
N GLU A 287 1.32 -6.67 20.19
CA GLU A 287 0.58 -5.61 19.51
C GLU A 287 0.17 -4.47 20.44
N ASP A 288 -0.14 -4.73 21.71
CA ASP A 288 -0.50 -3.70 22.69
C ASP A 288 0.63 -2.69 22.89
N ALA A 289 1.87 -3.16 22.86
CA ALA A 289 3.06 -2.32 23.03
C ALA A 289 3.31 -1.41 21.82
N VAL A 290 2.96 -1.84 20.61
CA VAL A 290 3.20 -1.08 19.38
C VAL A 290 1.95 -0.39 18.83
N ALA A 291 0.83 -0.47 19.54
CA ALA A 291 -0.41 0.21 19.17
C ALA A 291 -0.19 1.72 19.02
N GLY A 292 -0.91 2.38 18.12
CA GLY A 292 -0.80 3.83 17.96
C GLY A 292 -1.29 4.60 19.18
N GLY A 293 -2.26 4.05 19.91
CA GLY A 293 -2.68 4.57 21.20
C GLY A 293 -3.50 3.57 21.98
N TRP A 294 -3.93 3.98 23.15
CA TRP A 294 -4.85 3.22 23.99
C TRP A 294 -6.13 4.02 24.20
N LEU A 295 -7.26 3.43 23.82
CA LEU A 295 -8.57 4.01 24.04
C LEU A 295 -9.19 3.39 25.28
N VAL A 296 -9.59 4.21 26.24
CA VAL A 296 -10.24 3.78 27.47
C VAL A 296 -11.61 4.43 27.59
N ILE A 297 -12.60 3.61 27.91
CA ILE A 297 -13.95 4.04 28.31
C ILE A 297 -14.08 3.68 29.78
N ALA A 298 -14.29 4.70 30.61
CA ALA A 298 -14.38 4.54 32.05
C ALA A 298 -15.55 5.35 32.61
N SER A 299 -16.22 4.84 33.62
CA SER A 299 -17.40 5.47 34.23
C SER A 299 -17.20 5.74 35.71
N ALA A 300 -17.87 6.75 36.25
CA ALA A 300 -17.81 7.05 37.67
C ALA A 300 -18.60 6.04 38.54
N ALA A 301 -19.56 5.33 37.93
CA ALA A 301 -20.35 4.27 38.55
C ALA A 301 -20.28 3.00 37.69
N ASP A 302 -20.58 1.84 38.28
CA ASP A 302 -20.40 0.48 37.72
C ASP A 302 -21.20 0.17 36.41
N LYS A 303 -21.84 1.17 35.78
CA LYS A 303 -22.64 1.00 34.54
C LYS A 303 -22.65 2.25 33.66
N SER A 304 -21.76 2.32 32.66
CA SER A 304 -21.93 3.26 31.53
C SER A 304 -23.03 2.87 30.54
N GLY A 305 -23.46 1.59 30.55
CA GLY A 305 -24.36 1.04 29.54
C GLY A 305 -23.69 0.72 28.20
N PHE A 306 -22.38 0.96 28.06
CA PHE A 306 -21.60 0.59 26.89
C PHE A 306 -21.38 -0.93 26.86
N ILE A 307 -21.61 -1.55 25.69
CA ILE A 307 -21.38 -2.97 25.47
C ILE A 307 -20.05 -3.11 24.70
N PRO A 308 -18.97 -3.59 25.33
CA PRO A 308 -17.70 -3.75 24.65
C PRO A 308 -17.73 -4.89 23.63
N HIS A 309 -16.96 -4.73 22.56
CA HIS A 309 -16.67 -5.80 21.60
C HIS A 309 -15.21 -6.22 21.74
N ASP A 310 -14.87 -7.46 21.40
CA ASP A 310 -13.47 -7.91 21.42
C ASP A 310 -12.63 -7.19 20.35
N VAL A 311 -13.23 -6.87 19.21
CA VAL A 311 -12.60 -6.10 18.13
C VAL A 311 -13.63 -5.15 17.54
N ILE A 312 -13.25 -3.90 17.30
CA ILE A 312 -14.08 -2.96 16.54
C ILE A 312 -13.28 -2.48 15.34
N VAL A 313 -13.90 -2.54 14.16
CA VAL A 313 -13.27 -2.15 12.91
C VAL A 313 -14.11 -1.06 12.26
N GLY A 314 -13.48 0.08 12.04
CA GLY A 314 -14.03 1.23 11.32
C GLY A 314 -13.39 1.39 9.94
N ASP A 315 -14.14 2.00 9.04
CA ASP A 315 -13.55 2.59 7.85
C ASP A 315 -12.83 3.90 8.20
N VAL A 316 -11.60 4.07 7.73
CA VAL A 316 -10.82 5.31 7.90
C VAL A 316 -11.59 6.50 7.34
N HIS A 317 -12.35 6.29 6.25
CA HIS A 317 -13.17 7.33 5.62
C HIS A 317 -14.65 7.34 6.11
N GLY A 318 -14.93 6.71 7.25
CA GLY A 318 -16.08 7.06 8.09
C GLY A 318 -17.47 6.60 7.65
N THR A 319 -17.57 5.59 6.78
CA THR A 319 -18.87 5.12 6.23
C THR A 319 -19.44 3.87 6.87
N PHE A 320 -18.66 3.18 7.72
CA PHE A 320 -19.01 1.84 8.19
C PHE A 320 -18.20 1.45 9.43
N THR A 321 -18.86 0.86 10.43
CA THR A 321 -18.23 0.32 11.64
C THR A 321 -18.90 -0.98 12.05
N TYR A 322 -18.12 -2.00 12.39
CA TYR A 322 -18.62 -3.30 12.87
C TYR A 322 -17.80 -3.81 14.07
N GLY A 323 -18.46 -4.58 14.92
CA GLY A 323 -17.89 -5.23 16.09
C GLY A 323 -17.76 -6.74 15.88
N VAL A 324 -16.76 -7.36 16.49
CA VAL A 324 -16.54 -8.81 16.47
C VAL A 324 -16.26 -9.27 17.88
N ASN A 325 -16.90 -10.36 18.30
CA ASN A 325 -16.56 -11.09 19.52
C ASN A 325 -16.02 -12.47 19.13
N VAL A 326 -15.08 -13.02 19.90
CA VAL A 326 -14.36 -14.28 19.55
C VAL A 326 -15.31 -15.44 19.22
N ASP A 327 -16.47 -15.49 19.87
CA ASP A 327 -17.44 -16.58 19.76
C ASP A 327 -18.76 -16.15 19.08
N SER A 328 -18.80 -14.98 18.43
CA SER A 328 -20.02 -14.44 17.82
C SER A 328 -19.79 -14.03 16.38
N GLU A 329 -20.87 -14.10 15.60
CA GLU A 329 -20.91 -13.47 14.28
C GLU A 329 -20.65 -11.96 14.40
N PRO A 330 -20.01 -11.33 13.41
CA PRO A 330 -19.76 -9.89 13.44
C PRO A 330 -21.07 -9.10 13.42
N GLU A 331 -21.12 -8.05 14.23
CA GLU A 331 -22.27 -7.17 14.39
C GLU A 331 -22.05 -5.85 13.67
N LEU A 332 -23.03 -5.42 12.88
CA LEU A 332 -23.00 -4.11 12.24
C LEU A 332 -23.38 -3.03 13.25
N LEU A 333 -22.44 -2.15 13.58
CA LEU A 333 -22.61 -1.11 14.60
C LEU A 333 -23.09 0.21 13.99
N VAL A 334 -22.53 0.59 12.85
CA VAL A 334 -22.97 1.75 12.06
C VAL A 334 -23.27 1.27 10.65
N PRO A 335 -24.55 1.26 10.24
CA PRO A 335 -24.93 0.82 8.91
C PRO A 335 -24.46 1.82 7.86
N ILE A 336 -24.23 1.32 6.64
CA ILE A 336 -23.98 2.17 5.48
C ILE A 336 -25.32 2.78 5.08
N GLU A 337 -25.46 4.11 5.19
CA GLU A 337 -26.73 4.82 4.91
C GLU A 337 -27.23 4.62 3.47
N GLU A 338 -26.31 4.48 2.50
CA GLU A 338 -26.61 4.15 1.10
C GLU A 338 -25.61 3.12 0.55
N PRO A 339 -26.02 2.18 -0.32
CA PRO A 339 -25.07 1.24 -0.94
C PRO A 339 -24.00 2.02 -1.71
N LEU A 340 -22.79 2.00 -1.17
CA LEU A 340 -21.66 2.74 -1.73
C LEU A 340 -21.15 2.02 -2.97
N GLU A 341 -21.52 2.51 -4.15
CA GLU A 341 -21.00 2.04 -5.43
C GLU A 341 -19.94 3.00 -5.98
N ARG A 342 -18.74 2.48 -6.25
CA ARG A 342 -17.60 3.24 -6.78
C ARG A 342 -16.82 2.40 -7.78
N ALA A 343 -16.47 3.00 -8.92
CA ALA A 343 -15.63 2.37 -9.95
C ALA A 343 -16.08 0.96 -10.41
N GLY A 344 -17.40 0.70 -10.43
CA GLY A 344 -17.97 -0.61 -10.78
C GLY A 344 -17.92 -1.66 -9.66
N LEU A 345 -17.63 -1.23 -8.43
CA LEU A 345 -17.63 -2.04 -7.23
C LEU A 345 -18.71 -1.54 -6.27
N ARG A 346 -19.29 -2.45 -5.52
CA ARG A 346 -20.24 -2.19 -4.43
C ARG A 346 -19.57 -2.55 -3.11
N ARG A 347 -19.68 -1.67 -2.11
CA ARG A 347 -19.20 -1.97 -0.76
C ARG A 347 -20.01 -3.14 -0.19
N THR A 348 -19.31 -4.17 0.28
CA THR A 348 -19.94 -5.24 1.05
C THR A 348 -20.36 -4.69 2.40
N GLY A 349 -21.41 -5.24 3.00
CA GLY A 349 -21.74 -4.94 4.40
C GLY A 349 -20.69 -5.53 5.35
N VAL A 350 -21.15 -6.32 6.32
CA VAL A 350 -20.28 -7.05 7.25
C VAL A 350 -19.36 -8.03 6.51
N PRO A 351 -18.03 -7.87 6.54
CA PRO A 351 -17.11 -8.83 5.93
C PRO A 351 -17.20 -10.19 6.61
N SER A 352 -17.00 -11.27 5.87
CA SER A 352 -16.87 -12.61 6.46
C SER A 352 -15.69 -12.63 7.43
N VAL A 353 -15.96 -12.95 8.69
CA VAL A 353 -14.94 -13.22 9.70
C VAL A 353 -14.82 -14.73 9.83
N ALA A 354 -13.83 -15.31 9.16
CA ALA A 354 -13.51 -16.71 9.37
C ALA A 354 -12.60 -16.85 10.60
N ALA A 355 -13.21 -17.08 11.76
CA ALA A 355 -12.51 -17.49 12.97
C ALA A 355 -12.07 -18.96 12.81
N ALA A 356 -10.99 -19.18 12.06
CA ALA A 356 -10.55 -20.51 11.69
C ALA A 356 -9.04 -20.69 11.84
N ASP A 357 -8.64 -21.86 12.34
CA ASP A 357 -7.26 -22.31 12.33
C ASP A 357 -6.75 -22.40 10.89
N GLY A 358 -5.68 -21.67 10.58
CA GLY A 358 -5.13 -21.63 9.23
C GLY A 358 -3.92 -20.72 9.10
N TYR A 359 -3.49 -20.51 7.86
CA TYR A 359 -2.46 -19.54 7.52
C TYR A 359 -2.92 -18.64 6.38
N LEU A 360 -2.50 -17.38 6.41
CA LEU A 360 -2.74 -16.46 5.31
C LEU A 360 -1.89 -16.90 4.10
N LEU A 361 -2.52 -17.04 2.94
CA LEU A 361 -1.85 -17.54 1.73
C LEU A 361 -0.67 -16.63 1.36
N GLU A 362 -0.82 -15.31 1.38
CA GLU A 362 0.29 -14.38 1.11
C GLU A 362 1.50 -14.62 2.02
N ASP A 363 1.30 -14.71 3.34
CA ASP A 363 2.39 -14.91 4.30
C ASP A 363 3.15 -16.22 4.00
N ARG A 364 2.40 -17.27 3.64
CA ARG A 364 2.99 -18.55 3.23
C ARG A 364 3.78 -18.42 1.93
N LEU A 365 3.26 -17.72 0.92
CA LEU A 365 3.98 -17.50 -0.34
C LEU A 365 5.26 -16.68 -0.12
N LEU A 366 5.21 -15.66 0.74
CA LEU A 366 6.37 -14.85 1.12
C LEU A 366 7.45 -15.68 1.84
N GLU A 367 7.04 -16.56 2.77
CA GLU A 367 7.94 -17.49 3.46
C GLU A 367 8.64 -18.42 2.46
N LEU A 368 7.89 -19.03 1.54
CA LEU A 368 8.42 -19.96 0.55
C LEU A 368 9.36 -19.26 -0.44
N CYS A 369 9.05 -18.02 -0.83
CA CYS A 369 9.95 -17.16 -1.61
C CYS A 369 11.26 -16.89 -0.86
N ALA A 370 11.20 -16.52 0.43
CA ALA A 370 12.37 -16.27 1.25
C ALA A 370 13.25 -17.51 1.43
N ALA A 371 12.62 -18.68 1.55
CA ALA A 371 13.30 -19.97 1.69
C ALA A 371 13.80 -20.56 0.35
N ASN A 372 13.49 -19.92 -0.78
CA ASN A 372 13.73 -20.45 -2.13
C ASN A 372 13.07 -21.81 -2.40
N ASP A 373 11.97 -22.15 -1.72
CA ASP A 373 11.24 -23.41 -1.91
C ASP A 373 10.22 -23.30 -3.05
N VAL A 374 10.76 -23.25 -4.27
CA VAL A 374 9.97 -23.12 -5.51
C VAL A 374 9.01 -24.30 -5.71
N ARG A 375 9.33 -25.48 -5.15
CA ARG A 375 8.49 -26.68 -5.30
C ARG A 375 7.20 -26.54 -4.51
N ARG A 376 7.29 -26.17 -3.23
CA ARG A 376 6.10 -25.94 -2.40
C ARG A 376 5.35 -24.70 -2.86
N LEU A 377 6.05 -23.65 -3.28
CA LEU A 377 5.42 -22.46 -3.84
C LEU A 377 4.50 -22.80 -5.03
N ARG A 378 4.97 -23.67 -5.94
CA ARG A 378 4.15 -24.18 -7.04
C ARG A 378 2.89 -24.90 -6.56
N GLN A 379 3.00 -25.69 -5.51
CA GLN A 379 1.85 -26.45 -4.97
C GLN A 379 0.78 -25.52 -4.42
N GLU A 380 1.16 -24.49 -3.65
CA GLU A 380 0.24 -23.48 -3.12
C GLU A 380 -0.46 -22.71 -4.26
N ILE A 381 0.30 -22.27 -5.28
CA ILE A 381 -0.27 -21.54 -6.42
C ILE A 381 -1.22 -22.43 -7.24
N MET A 382 -0.90 -23.71 -7.43
CA MET A 382 -1.79 -24.65 -8.12
C MET A 382 -3.09 -24.88 -7.34
N GLN A 383 -3.02 -24.98 -6.01
CA GLN A 383 -4.19 -25.12 -5.14
C GLN A 383 -5.06 -23.87 -5.20
N PHE A 384 -4.43 -22.68 -5.15
CA PHE A 384 -5.13 -21.41 -5.32
C PHE A 384 -5.82 -21.30 -6.70
N ASP A 385 -5.13 -21.62 -7.81
CA ASP A 385 -5.74 -21.61 -9.16
C ASP A 385 -6.94 -22.56 -9.24
N SER A 386 -6.82 -23.79 -8.72
CA SER A 386 -7.93 -24.76 -8.68
C SER A 386 -9.12 -24.23 -7.89
N TRP A 387 -8.87 -23.72 -6.67
CA TRP A 387 -9.91 -23.21 -5.80
C TRP A 387 -10.66 -22.03 -6.42
N VAL A 388 -9.95 -21.03 -6.97
CA VAL A 388 -10.60 -19.88 -7.62
C VAL A 388 -11.48 -20.34 -8.79
N ARG A 389 -11.03 -21.33 -9.57
CA ARG A 389 -11.82 -21.88 -10.69
C ARG A 389 -13.06 -22.63 -10.23
N GLU A 390 -12.98 -23.35 -9.12
CA GLU A 390 -14.14 -24.03 -8.52
C GLU A 390 -15.23 -23.05 -8.05
N GLN A 391 -14.87 -21.81 -7.72
CA GLN A 391 -15.83 -20.75 -7.39
C GLN A 391 -16.52 -20.14 -8.62
N ALA A 392 -15.98 -20.35 -9.83
CA ALA A 392 -16.50 -19.73 -11.05
C ALA A 392 -17.74 -20.45 -11.59
N ARG A 393 -18.71 -19.68 -12.06
CA ARG A 393 -19.89 -20.17 -12.81
C ARG A 393 -19.80 -19.65 -14.23
N ASP A 394 -19.84 -20.55 -15.21
CA ASP A 394 -19.71 -20.23 -16.65
C ASP A 394 -18.45 -19.41 -16.99
N GLY A 395 -17.36 -19.59 -16.23
CA GLY A 395 -16.10 -18.87 -16.41
C GLY A 395 -16.02 -17.51 -15.71
N PHE A 396 -17.03 -17.14 -14.92
CA PHE A 396 -17.10 -15.87 -14.22
C PHE A 396 -17.19 -16.04 -12.71
N LEU A 397 -16.58 -15.12 -11.97
CA LEU A 397 -16.65 -14.99 -10.53
C LEU A 397 -17.65 -13.88 -10.16
N HIS A 398 -18.33 -14.10 -9.03
CA HIS A 398 -19.30 -13.17 -8.44
C HIS A 398 -18.96 -12.93 -6.98
N GLY A 399 -19.42 -11.80 -6.43
CA GLY A 399 -19.24 -11.48 -5.02
C GLY A 399 -17.78 -11.18 -4.64
N PRO A 400 -17.45 -11.21 -3.33
CA PRO A 400 -16.14 -10.77 -2.83
C PRO A 400 -14.95 -11.55 -3.38
N VAL A 401 -15.12 -12.85 -3.67
CA VAL A 401 -14.04 -13.70 -4.23
C VAL A 401 -13.52 -13.21 -5.59
N ALA A 402 -14.33 -12.47 -6.35
CA ALA A 402 -13.94 -11.92 -7.64
C ALA A 402 -12.86 -10.83 -7.54
N VAL A 403 -12.74 -10.18 -6.38
CA VAL A 403 -11.77 -9.11 -6.10
C VAL A 403 -10.80 -9.45 -4.97
N ALA A 404 -10.98 -10.59 -4.30
CA ALA A 404 -10.06 -11.13 -3.31
C ALA A 404 -8.70 -11.43 -3.93
N ASP A 405 -7.62 -11.02 -3.26
CA ASP A 405 -6.24 -11.39 -3.62
C ASP A 405 -5.64 -12.42 -2.64
N VAL A 406 -4.39 -12.83 -2.84
CA VAL A 406 -3.73 -13.86 -2.00
C VAL A 406 -3.57 -13.45 -0.52
N SER A 407 -3.69 -12.17 -0.19
CA SER A 407 -3.70 -11.60 1.17
C SER A 407 -5.07 -11.49 1.79
N ASP A 408 -6.11 -11.80 1.02
CA ASP A 408 -7.49 -11.95 1.49
C ASP A 408 -7.87 -13.43 1.62
N VAL A 409 -6.95 -14.37 1.41
CA VAL A 409 -7.26 -15.81 1.42
C VAL A 409 -6.59 -16.51 2.60
N LEU A 410 -7.42 -17.08 3.47
CA LEU A 410 -7.03 -17.95 4.57
C LEU A 410 -7.11 -19.41 4.14
N ILE A 411 -6.04 -20.16 4.31
CA ILE A 411 -6.05 -21.61 4.12
C ILE A 411 -6.38 -22.29 5.45
N THR A 412 -7.60 -22.82 5.56
CA THR A 412 -8.08 -23.54 6.75
C THR A 412 -8.01 -25.05 6.55
N ARG A 413 -8.33 -25.83 7.59
CA ARG A 413 -8.45 -27.30 7.47
C ARG A 413 -9.53 -27.73 6.47
N ASP A 414 -10.59 -26.95 6.34
CA ASP A 414 -11.73 -27.25 5.47
C ASP A 414 -11.56 -26.67 4.05
N GLY A 415 -10.48 -25.90 3.83
CA GLY A 415 -10.11 -25.33 2.53
C GLY A 415 -9.89 -23.81 2.58
N PRO A 416 -9.66 -23.19 1.41
CA PRO A 416 -9.44 -21.75 1.32
C PRO A 416 -10.73 -20.95 1.54
N VAL A 417 -10.61 -19.85 2.29
CA VAL A 417 -11.73 -18.95 2.65
C VAL A 417 -11.31 -17.51 2.42
N VAL A 418 -12.23 -16.67 1.94
CA VAL A 418 -11.99 -15.23 1.75
C VAL A 418 -12.21 -14.48 3.07
N LEU A 419 -11.23 -13.67 3.46
CA LEU A 419 -11.22 -12.81 4.64
C LEU A 419 -11.44 -11.35 4.24
N ALA A 420 -12.23 -10.61 5.03
CA ALA A 420 -12.15 -9.15 5.15
C ALA A 420 -12.19 -8.34 3.83
N VAL A 421 -12.73 -8.89 2.74
CA VAL A 421 -12.89 -8.17 1.47
C VAL A 421 -14.08 -7.23 1.59
N ARG A 422 -13.82 -5.94 1.42
CA ARG A 422 -14.78 -4.86 1.64
C ARG A 422 -15.57 -4.48 0.39
N TRP A 423 -15.21 -5.02 -0.78
CA TRP A 423 -15.82 -4.70 -2.07
C TRP A 423 -16.24 -5.96 -2.80
N GLU A 424 -17.29 -5.85 -3.60
CA GLU A 424 -17.66 -6.85 -4.58
C GLU A 424 -17.95 -6.17 -5.91
N PRO A 425 -17.75 -6.83 -7.06
CA PRO A 425 -18.00 -6.20 -8.34
C PRO A 425 -19.51 -6.14 -8.61
N THR A 426 -19.97 -5.05 -9.24
CA THR A 426 -21.38 -4.92 -9.64
C THR A 426 -21.75 -5.84 -10.81
N GLY A 427 -20.75 -6.32 -11.56
CA GLY A 427 -20.88 -7.31 -12.63
C GLY A 427 -19.93 -8.50 -12.46
N PRO A 428 -20.17 -9.63 -13.14
CA PRO A 428 -19.27 -10.78 -13.12
C PRO A 428 -17.87 -10.42 -13.63
N VAL A 429 -16.84 -10.97 -12.97
CA VAL A 429 -15.44 -10.83 -13.38
C VAL A 429 -14.96 -12.14 -14.01
N PRO A 430 -14.33 -12.14 -15.19
CA PRO A 430 -13.74 -13.35 -15.75
C PRO A 430 -12.73 -13.97 -14.78
N VAL A 431 -12.83 -15.29 -14.57
CA VAL A 431 -11.94 -16.02 -13.64
C VAL A 431 -10.45 -15.78 -13.95
N GLU A 432 -10.12 -15.65 -15.23
CA GLU A 432 -8.74 -15.42 -15.68
C GLU A 432 -8.24 -14.02 -15.32
N THR A 433 -9.10 -13.01 -15.37
CA THR A 433 -8.76 -11.65 -14.94
C THR A 433 -8.48 -11.60 -13.44
N ALA A 434 -9.31 -12.27 -12.62
CA ALA A 434 -9.13 -12.29 -11.16
C ALA A 434 -7.85 -13.02 -10.74
N LEU A 435 -7.52 -14.15 -11.39
CA LEU A 435 -6.31 -14.91 -11.14
C LEU A 435 -5.03 -14.15 -11.53
N VAL A 436 -5.01 -13.59 -12.73
CA VAL A 436 -3.88 -12.76 -13.20
C VAL A 436 -3.69 -11.56 -12.28
N ARG A 437 -4.77 -10.88 -11.87
CA ARG A 437 -4.73 -9.74 -10.94
C ARG A 437 -4.13 -10.14 -9.59
N SER A 438 -4.61 -11.22 -9.00
CA SER A 438 -4.18 -11.67 -7.66
C SER A 438 -2.69 -11.97 -7.61
N LEU A 439 -2.17 -12.69 -8.62
CA LEU A 439 -0.74 -13.00 -8.71
C LEU A 439 0.11 -11.79 -9.13
N TRP A 440 -0.43 -10.90 -9.95
CA TRP A 440 0.20 -9.62 -10.28
C TRP A 440 0.39 -8.75 -9.05
N GLN A 441 -0.65 -8.58 -8.23
CA GLN A 441 -0.57 -7.78 -7.01
C GLN A 441 0.42 -8.38 -6.01
N PHE A 442 0.49 -9.71 -5.90
CA PHE A 442 1.53 -10.39 -5.12
C PHE A 442 2.95 -10.07 -5.67
N ALA A 443 3.15 -10.14 -6.98
CA ALA A 443 4.42 -9.81 -7.61
C ALA A 443 4.83 -8.34 -7.38
N VAL A 444 3.88 -7.41 -7.49
CA VAL A 444 4.10 -5.98 -7.18
C VAL A 444 4.56 -5.83 -5.73
N ARG A 445 3.84 -6.41 -4.75
CA ARG A 445 4.19 -6.36 -3.33
C ARG A 445 5.54 -7.00 -3.01
N LEU A 446 5.89 -8.08 -3.71
CA LEU A 446 7.18 -8.75 -3.55
C LEU A 446 8.34 -7.83 -3.96
N ILE A 447 8.20 -7.12 -5.09
CA ILE A 447 9.20 -6.19 -5.60
C ILE A 447 9.29 -4.96 -4.72
N THR A 448 8.17 -4.25 -4.54
CA THR A 448 8.12 -2.96 -3.84
C THR A 448 8.41 -3.10 -2.35
N GLY A 449 7.95 -4.18 -1.72
CA GLY A 449 8.19 -4.47 -0.31
C GLY A 449 9.63 -4.90 -0.01
N ALA A 450 10.53 -4.88 -0.99
CA ALA A 450 11.93 -5.31 -0.87
C ALA A 450 12.07 -6.73 -0.27
N ARG A 451 11.14 -7.64 -0.62
CA ARG A 451 11.13 -9.01 -0.07
C ARG A 451 12.15 -9.90 -0.80
N PRO A 452 12.74 -10.89 -0.12
CA PRO A 452 13.60 -11.88 -0.76
C PRO A 452 12.77 -12.83 -1.64
N HIS A 453 13.32 -13.23 -2.80
CA HIS A 453 12.68 -14.16 -3.72
C HIS A 453 13.70 -14.93 -4.59
N PRO A 454 13.36 -16.12 -5.13
CA PRO A 454 14.32 -17.01 -5.81
C PRO A 454 14.68 -16.60 -7.24
N TRP A 455 13.94 -15.68 -7.84
CA TRP A 455 14.14 -15.27 -9.24
C TRP A 455 15.18 -14.16 -9.40
N PRO A 456 15.70 -13.94 -10.62
CA PRO A 456 16.64 -12.86 -10.88
C PRO A 456 16.16 -11.53 -10.33
N ILE A 457 17.07 -10.79 -9.71
CA ILE A 457 16.79 -9.45 -9.17
C ILE A 457 16.43 -8.43 -10.25
N THR A 458 16.50 -8.80 -11.53
CA THR A 458 16.08 -8.01 -12.69
C THR A 458 14.64 -8.30 -13.14
N SER A 459 13.95 -9.27 -12.52
CA SER A 459 12.59 -9.64 -12.92
C SER A 459 11.57 -8.55 -12.58
N SER A 460 10.88 -8.05 -13.61
CA SER A 460 9.76 -7.12 -13.47
C SER A 460 8.54 -7.77 -12.82
N ALA A 461 7.55 -6.97 -12.41
CA ALA A 461 6.28 -7.52 -11.93
C ALA A 461 5.61 -8.41 -13.00
N MET A 462 5.80 -8.09 -14.28
CA MET A 462 5.30 -8.88 -15.41
C MET A 462 6.01 -10.22 -15.54
N ASP A 463 7.34 -10.22 -15.41
CA ASP A 463 8.12 -11.46 -15.46
C ASP A 463 7.74 -12.38 -14.31
N LEU A 464 7.66 -11.83 -13.09
CA LEU A 464 7.25 -12.59 -11.90
C LEU A 464 5.84 -13.14 -12.04
N THR A 465 4.88 -12.34 -12.50
CA THR A 465 3.50 -12.79 -12.74
C THR A 465 3.44 -13.92 -13.76
N THR A 466 4.20 -13.80 -14.85
CA THR A 466 4.32 -14.85 -15.87
C THR A 466 4.91 -16.13 -15.29
N ILE A 467 5.94 -16.03 -14.46
CA ILE A 467 6.56 -17.17 -13.80
C ILE A 467 5.58 -17.84 -12.82
N LEU A 468 4.88 -17.07 -11.99
CA LEU A 468 3.91 -17.54 -11.02
C LEU A 468 2.74 -18.25 -11.72
N LEU A 469 2.16 -17.66 -12.77
CA LEU A 469 1.14 -18.32 -13.60
C LEU A 469 1.68 -19.57 -14.30
N GLY A 470 2.93 -19.54 -14.75
CA GLY A 470 3.62 -20.69 -15.31
C GLY A 470 3.73 -21.87 -14.33
N MET A 471 3.76 -21.60 -13.01
CA MET A 471 3.73 -22.65 -11.99
C MET A 471 2.40 -23.41 -11.96
N ALA A 472 1.29 -22.72 -12.27
CA ALA A 472 -0.02 -23.34 -12.48
C ALA A 472 -0.19 -23.92 -13.90
N GLY A 473 0.87 -23.93 -14.72
CA GLY A 473 0.83 -24.43 -16.10
C GLY A 473 0.22 -23.46 -17.09
N ARG A 474 0.27 -22.15 -16.82
CA ARG A 474 -0.46 -21.13 -17.58
C ARG A 474 0.46 -20.06 -18.16
N GLY A 475 0.11 -19.62 -19.37
CA GLY A 475 0.66 -18.38 -19.94
C GLY A 475 -0.20 -17.17 -19.61
N VAL A 476 0.34 -15.98 -19.83
CA VAL A 476 -0.38 -14.71 -19.78
C VAL A 476 -0.01 -13.88 -21.00
N THR A 477 -1.00 -13.24 -21.59
CA THR A 477 -0.80 -12.28 -22.68
C THR A 477 -0.82 -10.86 -22.15
N GLU A 478 -0.17 -9.93 -22.86
CA GLU A 478 -0.17 -8.52 -22.47
C GLU A 478 -1.58 -7.90 -22.37
N PRO A 479 -2.56 -8.21 -23.26
CA PRO A 479 -3.93 -7.73 -23.11
C PRO A 479 -4.62 -8.24 -21.83
N GLU A 480 -4.46 -9.54 -21.49
CA GLU A 480 -5.05 -10.12 -20.27
C GLU A 480 -4.49 -9.45 -19.01
N LEU A 481 -3.17 -9.21 -18.99
CA LEU A 481 -2.53 -8.49 -17.91
C LEU A 481 -3.07 -7.06 -17.78
N ARG A 482 -3.26 -6.36 -18.90
CA ARG A 482 -3.78 -4.99 -18.90
C ARG A 482 -5.19 -4.93 -18.30
N THR A 483 -6.05 -5.90 -18.65
CA THR A 483 -7.40 -6.04 -18.06
C THR A 483 -7.33 -6.35 -16.56
N ALA A 484 -6.40 -7.18 -16.12
CA ALA A 484 -6.20 -7.45 -14.69
C ALA A 484 -5.73 -6.20 -13.92
N VAL A 485 -4.83 -5.40 -14.50
CA VAL A 485 -4.41 -4.12 -13.92
C VAL A 485 -5.57 -3.12 -13.89
N ASP A 486 -6.43 -3.08 -14.91
CA ASP A 486 -7.63 -2.23 -14.90
C ASP A 486 -8.57 -2.58 -13.75
N LEU A 487 -8.76 -3.88 -13.47
CA LEU A 487 -9.54 -4.31 -12.30
C LEU A 487 -8.86 -3.87 -10.98
N GLN A 488 -7.54 -3.96 -10.88
CA GLN A 488 -6.82 -3.47 -9.69
C GLN A 488 -7.00 -1.96 -9.50
N VAL A 489 -6.91 -1.18 -10.59
CA VAL A 489 -7.14 0.27 -10.54
C VAL A 489 -8.57 0.57 -10.09
N SER A 490 -9.58 -0.18 -10.53
CA SER A 490 -10.95 -0.03 -10.02
C SER A 490 -11.06 -0.28 -8.51
N ILE A 491 -10.40 -1.32 -8.00
CA ILE A 491 -10.36 -1.63 -6.55
C ILE A 491 -9.69 -0.49 -5.78
N ASP A 492 -8.50 -0.09 -6.20
CA ASP A 492 -7.75 1.00 -5.57
C ASP A 492 -8.50 2.34 -5.68
N SER A 493 -9.28 2.55 -6.75
CA SER A 493 -10.11 3.75 -6.91
C SER A 493 -11.30 3.78 -5.96
N ALA A 494 -11.94 2.63 -5.76
CA ALA A 494 -13.07 2.51 -4.85
C ALA A 494 -12.62 2.67 -3.39
N GLU A 495 -11.54 1.99 -3.01
CA GLU A 495 -10.98 2.02 -1.65
C GLU A 495 -10.40 3.40 -1.33
N LEU A 496 -9.71 4.02 -2.28
CA LEU A 496 -8.87 5.18 -2.01
C LEU A 496 -9.38 6.49 -2.65
N GLY A 497 -10.60 6.48 -3.18
CA GLY A 497 -11.29 7.67 -3.71
C GLY A 497 -10.59 8.36 -4.87
N LEU A 498 -9.89 7.62 -5.74
CA LEU A 498 -9.06 8.20 -6.81
C LEU A 498 -9.89 8.95 -7.87
N ARG A 499 -9.47 10.16 -8.22
CA ARG A 499 -10.02 10.95 -9.33
C ARG A 499 -9.54 10.41 -10.68
N PRO A 500 -10.25 10.64 -11.80
CA PRO A 500 -9.91 10.05 -13.11
C PRO A 500 -8.47 10.27 -13.58
N ALA A 501 -7.88 11.45 -13.34
CA ALA A 501 -6.48 11.71 -13.66
C ALA A 501 -5.52 10.86 -12.81
N GLU A 502 -5.81 10.74 -11.51
CA GLU A 502 -5.02 9.92 -10.57
C GLU A 502 -5.13 8.43 -10.90
N GLN A 503 -6.28 7.98 -11.39
CA GLN A 503 -6.46 6.60 -11.87
C GLN A 503 -5.53 6.28 -13.04
N HIS A 504 -5.37 7.23 -13.97
CA HIS A 504 -4.47 7.06 -15.12
C HIS A 504 -3.01 6.98 -14.67
N ASP A 505 -2.58 7.90 -13.82
CA ASP A 505 -1.21 7.92 -13.28
C ASP A 505 -0.92 6.67 -12.45
N HIS A 506 -1.88 6.25 -11.61
CA HIS A 506 -1.79 5.03 -10.83
C HIS A 506 -1.66 3.78 -11.71
N LYS A 507 -2.44 3.69 -12.79
CA LYS A 507 -2.31 2.61 -13.78
C LYS A 507 -0.91 2.55 -14.40
N LEU A 508 -0.36 3.70 -14.80
CA LEU A 508 0.99 3.78 -15.36
C LEU A 508 2.07 3.37 -14.34
N ASN A 509 1.90 3.79 -13.08
CA ASN A 509 2.80 3.40 -12.00
C ASN A 509 2.79 1.88 -11.78
N LEU A 510 1.61 1.25 -11.72
CA LEU A 510 1.50 -0.20 -11.60
C LEU A 510 2.17 -0.92 -12.77
N LEU A 511 1.91 -0.53 -14.02
CA LEU A 511 2.50 -1.16 -15.20
C LEU A 511 4.02 -1.01 -15.31
N SER A 512 4.60 -0.01 -14.65
CA SER A 512 6.03 0.29 -14.68
C SER A 512 6.82 -0.31 -13.50
N VAL A 513 6.20 -1.18 -12.67
CA VAL A 513 6.89 -1.83 -11.55
C VAL A 513 8.00 -2.76 -12.05
N GLN A 514 9.22 -2.32 -11.78
CA GLN A 514 10.49 -2.98 -12.06
C GLN A 514 11.28 -3.13 -10.76
N PRO A 515 12.32 -3.96 -10.71
CA PRO A 515 13.18 -3.98 -9.54
C PRO A 515 13.85 -2.62 -9.35
N GLY A 516 13.75 -2.11 -8.12
CA GLY A 516 14.17 -0.74 -7.82
C GLY A 516 13.03 0.29 -7.90
N THR A 517 11.82 -0.12 -8.30
CA THR A 517 10.62 0.71 -8.15
C THR A 517 10.25 0.84 -6.67
N VAL A 518 9.96 2.08 -6.27
CA VAL A 518 9.48 2.46 -4.94
C VAL A 518 8.11 1.82 -4.68
N PRO A 519 7.73 1.51 -3.42
CA PRO A 519 6.34 1.21 -3.11
C PRO A 519 5.36 2.22 -3.70
N VAL A 520 4.32 1.68 -4.34
CA VAL A 520 3.27 2.46 -5.01
C VAL A 520 2.26 3.00 -3.99
N ASP A 521 2.13 2.32 -2.86
CA ASP A 521 1.18 2.61 -1.78
C ASP A 521 1.82 3.43 -0.63
N VAL A 522 2.83 2.88 0.03
CA VAL A 522 3.47 3.46 1.22
C VAL A 522 4.96 3.65 0.96
N VAL A 523 5.37 4.89 0.68
CA VAL A 523 6.74 5.23 0.30
C VAL A 523 7.68 5.16 1.51
N GLY A 524 8.32 4.01 1.70
CA GLY A 524 9.31 3.79 2.76
C GLY A 524 10.75 4.15 2.35
N TYR A 525 11.48 4.91 3.17
CA TYR A 525 12.89 5.24 2.92
C TYR A 525 13.82 4.02 3.00
N ARG A 526 13.51 3.06 3.86
CA ARG A 526 14.18 1.76 3.88
C ARG A 526 13.96 1.03 2.56
N GLU A 527 12.73 0.96 2.08
CA GLU A 527 12.36 0.34 0.81
C GLU A 527 13.03 1.06 -0.38
N LEU A 528 13.10 2.40 -0.35
CA LEU A 528 13.87 3.21 -1.31
C LEU A 528 15.36 2.88 -1.30
N THR A 529 15.92 2.71 -0.10
CA THR A 529 17.33 2.33 0.04
C THR A 529 17.54 0.94 -0.56
N GLU A 530 16.76 -0.05 -0.17
CA GLU A 530 16.83 -1.39 -0.76
C GLU A 530 16.69 -1.37 -2.29
N ALA A 531 15.73 -0.61 -2.82
CA ALA A 531 15.57 -0.37 -4.25
C ALA A 531 16.85 0.16 -4.90
N LEU A 532 17.51 1.15 -4.28
CA LEU A 532 18.78 1.70 -4.74
C LEU A 532 19.92 0.66 -4.70
N TRP A 533 20.00 -0.16 -3.65
CA TRP A 533 21.01 -1.22 -3.56
C TRP A 533 20.84 -2.26 -4.67
N ARG A 534 19.60 -2.63 -4.98
CA ARG A 534 19.28 -3.53 -6.10
C ARG A 534 19.67 -2.93 -7.44
N GLN A 535 19.36 -1.65 -7.67
CA GLN A 535 19.75 -0.95 -8.90
C GLN A 535 21.28 -0.91 -9.06
N ARG A 536 22.03 -0.67 -7.98
CA ARG A 536 23.51 -0.73 -8.00
C ARG A 536 24.01 -2.11 -8.36
N TYR A 537 23.46 -3.15 -7.74
CA TYR A 537 23.83 -4.53 -8.04
C TYR A 537 23.57 -4.89 -9.52
N GLN A 538 22.41 -4.50 -10.07
CA GLN A 538 22.10 -4.71 -11.49
C GLN A 538 23.09 -4.00 -12.42
N THR A 539 23.43 -2.74 -12.09
CA THR A 539 24.40 -1.96 -12.87
C THR A 539 25.76 -2.66 -12.86
N SER A 540 26.24 -3.12 -11.69
CA SER A 540 27.47 -3.89 -11.59
C SER A 540 27.42 -5.20 -12.37
N HIS A 541 26.29 -5.91 -12.35
CA HIS A 541 26.13 -7.15 -13.10
C HIS A 541 26.18 -6.93 -14.61
N LEU A 542 25.50 -5.89 -15.12
CA LEU A 542 25.54 -5.53 -16.54
C LEU A 542 26.93 -5.09 -16.99
N LEU A 543 27.67 -4.38 -16.13
CA LEU A 543 29.07 -4.03 -16.39
C LEU A 543 29.93 -5.30 -16.53
N HIS A 544 29.82 -6.24 -15.60
CA HIS A 544 30.53 -7.52 -15.69
C HIS A 544 30.14 -8.35 -16.92
N MET A 545 28.86 -8.36 -17.31
CA MET A 545 28.45 -9.01 -18.56
C MET A 545 29.08 -8.34 -19.78
N THR A 546 29.17 -7.01 -19.78
CA THR A 546 29.80 -6.24 -20.87
C THR A 546 31.28 -6.56 -20.96
N GLU A 547 32.01 -6.51 -19.84
CA GLU A 547 33.41 -6.90 -19.74
C GLU A 547 33.63 -8.33 -20.28
N TRP A 548 32.79 -9.28 -19.86
CA TRP A 548 32.86 -10.66 -20.32
C TRP A 548 32.61 -10.79 -21.84
N THR A 549 31.65 -10.04 -22.39
CA THR A 549 31.41 -10.05 -23.84
C THR A 549 32.57 -9.42 -24.62
N GLU A 550 33.19 -8.37 -24.11
CA GLU A 550 34.39 -7.76 -24.69
C GLU A 550 35.57 -8.74 -24.67
N ASP A 551 35.77 -9.46 -23.57
CA ASP A 551 36.78 -10.51 -23.46
C ASP A 551 36.55 -11.64 -24.46
N ILE A 552 35.28 -12.04 -24.67
CA ILE A 552 34.92 -13.03 -25.70
C ILE A 552 35.25 -12.50 -27.10
N ILE A 553 34.87 -11.26 -27.42
CA ILE A 553 35.16 -10.65 -28.72
C ILE A 553 36.67 -10.58 -28.94
N ALA A 554 37.43 -10.09 -27.96
CA ALA A 554 38.89 -10.01 -28.01
C ALA A 554 39.56 -11.39 -28.12
N SER A 555 38.99 -12.43 -27.51
CA SER A 555 39.48 -13.81 -27.66
C SER A 555 39.25 -14.35 -29.07
N ARG A 556 38.08 -14.06 -29.67
CA ARG A 556 37.73 -14.45 -31.04
C ARG A 556 38.58 -13.70 -32.06
N ASP A 557 38.80 -12.42 -31.87
CA ASP A 557 39.65 -11.60 -32.76
C ASP A 557 41.10 -12.07 -32.74
N ARG A 558 41.63 -12.43 -31.56
CA ARG A 558 42.95 -13.07 -31.44
C ARG A 558 43.00 -14.42 -32.16
N TRP A 559 41.95 -15.22 -32.07
CA TRP A 559 41.87 -16.50 -32.76
C TRP A 559 41.76 -16.35 -34.29
N LEU A 560 40.95 -15.41 -34.78
CA LEU A 560 40.85 -15.07 -36.19
C LEU A 560 42.18 -14.53 -36.73
N SER A 561 42.84 -13.64 -35.99
CA SER A 561 44.17 -13.12 -36.36
C SER A 561 45.21 -14.24 -36.46
N LYS A 562 45.16 -15.22 -35.53
CA LYS A 562 46.03 -16.40 -35.58
C LYS A 562 45.73 -17.27 -36.82
N MET A 563 44.46 -17.52 -37.12
CA MET A 563 44.07 -18.25 -38.33
C MET A 563 44.51 -17.54 -39.61
N ASP A 564 44.35 -16.22 -39.69
CA ASP A 564 44.80 -15.44 -40.84
C ASP A 564 46.32 -15.52 -41.00
N TRP A 565 47.06 -15.45 -39.88
CA TRP A 565 48.51 -15.64 -39.89
C TRP A 565 48.90 -17.06 -40.36
N GLU A 566 48.23 -18.10 -39.88
CA GLU A 566 48.44 -19.48 -40.35
C GLU A 566 48.11 -19.63 -41.85
N ILE A 567 47.01 -19.04 -42.33
CA ILE A 567 46.65 -19.01 -43.75
C ILE A 567 47.72 -18.30 -44.59
N GLN A 568 48.25 -17.18 -44.10
CA GLN A 568 49.34 -16.45 -44.77
C GLN A 568 50.61 -17.31 -44.84
N ILE A 569 50.98 -18.01 -43.76
CA ILE A 569 52.11 -18.95 -43.76
C ILE A 569 51.86 -20.09 -44.75
N TYR A 570 50.68 -20.70 -44.72
CA TYR A 570 50.34 -21.77 -45.65
C TYR A 570 50.43 -21.28 -47.11
N ARG A 571 49.93 -20.06 -47.42
CA ARG A 571 50.08 -19.43 -48.74
C ARG A 571 51.54 -19.15 -49.12
N ALA A 572 52.38 -18.77 -48.16
CA ALA A 572 53.80 -18.49 -48.38
C ALA A 572 54.66 -19.76 -48.51
N SER A 573 54.21 -20.88 -47.92
CA SER A 573 54.87 -22.18 -47.97
C SER A 573 54.93 -22.76 -49.39
N TRP A 574 55.91 -23.64 -49.64
CA TRP A 574 56.09 -24.32 -50.92
C TRP A 574 54.85 -25.11 -51.35
N ALA A 575 54.14 -25.76 -50.42
CA ALA A 575 52.91 -26.49 -50.68
C ALA A 575 51.76 -25.56 -51.10
N GLY A 576 51.63 -24.39 -50.46
CA GLY A 576 50.66 -23.36 -50.84
C GLY A 576 50.92 -22.80 -52.23
N LYS A 577 52.17 -22.44 -52.54
CA LYS A 577 52.59 -22.01 -53.89
C LYS A 577 52.33 -23.09 -54.94
N PHE A 578 52.56 -24.37 -54.62
CA PHE A 578 52.26 -25.50 -55.50
C PHE A 578 50.75 -25.68 -55.74
N LEU A 579 49.91 -25.43 -54.72
CA LEU A 579 48.44 -25.42 -54.85
C LEU A 579 47.94 -24.25 -55.72
N THR A 580 48.51 -23.05 -55.59
CA THR A 580 48.14 -21.93 -56.45
C THR A 580 48.56 -22.16 -57.90
N VAL A 581 49.76 -22.71 -58.13
CA VAL A 581 50.28 -23.07 -59.46
C VAL A 581 49.48 -24.21 -60.09
N SER A 582 49.14 -25.25 -59.32
CA SER A 582 48.30 -26.35 -59.82
C SER A 582 46.86 -25.89 -60.11
N ARG A 583 46.33 -24.92 -59.36
CA ARG A 583 45.01 -24.32 -59.64
C ARG A 583 45.02 -23.46 -60.91
N THR A 584 46.08 -22.69 -61.18
CA THR A 584 46.24 -21.98 -62.46
C THR A 584 46.49 -22.94 -63.62
N ALA A 585 47.28 -24.00 -63.42
CA ALA A 585 47.48 -25.06 -64.41
C ALA A 585 46.17 -25.80 -64.72
N TYR A 586 45.38 -26.15 -63.70
CA TYR A 586 44.07 -26.78 -63.86
C TYR A 586 43.09 -25.85 -64.60
N ARG A 587 43.10 -24.54 -64.31
CA ARG A 587 42.28 -23.57 -65.06
C ARG A 587 42.68 -23.49 -66.53
N LEU A 588 43.98 -23.44 -66.85
CA LEU A 588 44.49 -23.46 -68.21
C LEU A 588 44.10 -24.76 -68.95
N ILE A 589 44.33 -25.91 -68.32
CA ILE A 589 43.97 -27.23 -68.87
C ILE A 589 42.46 -27.33 -69.09
N SER A 590 41.64 -26.82 -68.16
CA SER A 590 40.19 -26.82 -68.32
C SER A 590 39.72 -25.89 -69.46
N ARG A 591 40.42 -24.78 -69.69
CA ARG A 591 40.13 -23.84 -70.79
C ARG A 591 40.49 -24.46 -72.13
N ASP A 592 41.63 -25.14 -72.21
CA ASP A 592 42.09 -25.84 -73.42
C ASP A 592 41.24 -27.08 -73.72
N LEU A 593 40.80 -27.82 -72.70
CA LEU A 593 39.84 -28.93 -72.87
C LEU A 593 38.48 -28.45 -73.37
N ARG A 594 38.01 -27.28 -72.91
CA ARG A 594 36.77 -26.66 -73.43
C ARG A 594 36.96 -26.22 -74.89
N ALA A 595 38.07 -25.56 -75.22
CA ALA A 595 38.39 -25.16 -76.59
C ALA A 595 38.52 -26.38 -77.53
N ALA A 596 39.17 -27.46 -77.08
CA ALA A 596 39.29 -28.71 -77.82
C ALA A 596 37.95 -29.43 -78.02
N ARG A 597 37.07 -29.43 -77.01
CA ARG A 597 35.68 -29.92 -77.14
C ARG A 597 34.87 -29.08 -78.12
N GLN A 598 35.02 -27.76 -78.12
CA GLN A 598 34.36 -26.86 -79.07
C GLN A 598 34.83 -27.14 -80.50
N ARG A 599 36.15 -27.29 -80.73
CA ARG A 599 36.71 -27.66 -82.05
C ARG A 599 36.22 -29.05 -82.52
N ARG A 600 36.09 -30.03 -81.62
CA ARG A 600 35.50 -31.35 -81.94
C ARG A 600 34.02 -31.26 -82.31
N ARG A 601 33.24 -30.41 -81.62
CA ARG A 601 31.83 -30.15 -81.95
C ARG A 601 31.70 -29.47 -83.31
N GLN A 602 32.54 -28.47 -83.61
CA GLN A 602 32.58 -27.81 -84.92
C GLN A 602 32.96 -28.78 -86.05
N ARG A 603 33.95 -29.66 -85.86
CA ARG A 603 34.31 -30.70 -86.84
C ARG A 603 33.18 -31.72 -87.06
N ARG A 604 32.46 -32.12 -86.02
CA ARG A 604 31.29 -33.00 -86.14
C ARG A 604 30.12 -32.30 -86.86
N ALA A 605 29.89 -31.02 -86.58
CA ALA A 605 28.89 -30.21 -87.27
C ALA A 605 29.24 -30.03 -88.76
N ALA A 606 30.51 -29.76 -89.09
CA ALA A 606 30.99 -29.69 -90.47
C ALA A 606 30.88 -31.03 -91.21
N ALA A 607 31.19 -32.16 -90.55
CA ALA A 607 31.02 -33.50 -91.12
C ALA A 607 29.54 -33.86 -91.33
N ALA A 608 28.64 -33.43 -90.43
CA ALA A 608 27.21 -33.60 -90.58
C ALA A 608 26.63 -32.73 -91.71
N ALA A 609 27.11 -31.49 -91.86
CA ALA A 609 26.77 -30.60 -92.97
C ALA A 609 27.24 -31.18 -94.32
N ALA A 610 28.45 -31.72 -94.39
CA ALA A 610 28.98 -32.39 -95.58
C ALA A 610 28.16 -33.66 -95.96
N ARG A 611 27.68 -34.42 -94.96
CA ARG A 611 26.77 -35.57 -95.19
C ARG A 611 25.39 -35.13 -95.68
N ARG A 612 24.85 -34.01 -95.17
CA ARG A 612 23.58 -33.43 -95.65
C ARG A 612 23.72 -32.90 -97.08
N TRP A 613 24.83 -32.24 -97.41
CA TRP A 613 25.12 -31.79 -98.77
C TRP A 613 25.26 -32.95 -99.77
N ARG A 614 25.94 -34.04 -99.40
CA ARG A 614 26.00 -35.27 -100.22
C ARG A 614 24.64 -35.95 -100.40
N LYS A 615 23.78 -35.96 -99.38
CA LYS A 615 22.39 -36.44 -99.51
C LYS A 615 21.54 -35.54 -100.43
N ALA A 616 21.73 -34.22 -100.37
CA ALA A 616 21.02 -33.28 -101.25
C ALA A 616 21.46 -33.38 -102.72
N GLN A 617 22.72 -33.68 -103.00
CA GLN A 617 23.17 -33.97 -104.38
C GLN A 617 22.66 -35.33 -104.89
N LYS A 618 22.55 -36.34 -104.03
CA LYS A 618 21.99 -37.65 -104.41
C LYS A 618 20.47 -37.61 -104.68
N ALA A 619 19.76 -36.60 -104.17
CA ALA A 619 18.33 -36.37 -104.42
C ALA A 619 18.05 -35.50 -105.68
N LYS A 620 19.08 -34.93 -106.33
CA LYS A 620 18.96 -34.13 -107.56
C LYS A 620 19.37 -34.88 -108.84
N GLY A 621 19.66 -36.18 -108.75
CA GLY A 621 20.06 -37.02 -109.88
C GLY A 621 19.26 -38.32 -109.94
N SER A 622 17.99 -38.23 -110.33
CA SER A 622 17.25 -39.34 -110.93
C SER A 622 16.28 -38.74 -111.96
N PRO A 623 16.35 -39.18 -113.23
CA PRO A 623 15.59 -38.63 -114.35
C PRO A 623 14.22 -39.31 -114.49
N GLU A 624 13.15 -38.53 -114.64
CA GLU A 624 11.97 -38.87 -115.45
C GLU A 624 12.25 -38.21 -116.82
N THR A 625 12.41 -38.87 -117.97
CA THR A 625 11.46 -39.74 -118.73
C THR A 625 10.05 -39.18 -118.75
N ASP A 626 9.84 -38.19 -119.61
CA ASP A 626 9.19 -38.43 -120.91
C ASP A 626 10.15 -38.03 -122.04
#